data_AF-A0A6L5ZLC6-F1
#
_entry.id   AF-A0A6L5ZLC6-F1
#
_cell.length_a   1.000
_cell.length_b   1.000
_cell.length_c   1.000
_cell.angle_alpha   90.00
_cell.angle_beta   90.00
_cell.angle_gamma   90.00
#
_symmetry.space_group_name_H-M   'P 1'
#
loop_
_entity.id
_entity.type
_entity.pdbx_description
1 polymer ?
#
loop_
_entity_poly.entity_id
_entity_poly.type
_entity_poly.pdbx_seq_one_letter_code
_entity_poly.pdbx_strand_id
1 'polypeptide(L)'
;IEYRAAVIIGSGSASFEMLRYLTERLPAMIAPRWVRMKTQPIAIRDVLRYLVLGAELPPEVSRIFDIGGPGVMSFQDMMQRYAAVAGLPKRIILPINLLSPRLSSHWVNIVTPVPKAIAKPLVRSLRHPSVCRDHDIAQFIPDPPDGLLTFEDAVARALTRIQDAQVATRWSGASTPGRSSDPLPSDPEWAGGSLHTDVRELRTQASPEALWAAIDRIGGVHGWYSARLLWQIRGNIDRLIGGVGLRRGRRNPDTLMVGDAVDFWRVEERIPPKLLRLRAEMKMPGRAWLEFTVREDPAGGLVLCQRAVYWPKSLIGHLYWWSIAPFHAIVFPPMARHIIEQAEAGSPTTPGISANPKSIA
;
A
#
# COMPACT_ATOMS: atom_id res chain seq x y z
N ILE A 1 5.08 -30.39 17.12
CA ILE A 1 6.18 -30.26 16.12
C ILE A 1 6.50 -28.78 15.93
N GLU A 2 7.77 -28.42 15.83
CA GLU A 2 8.23 -27.05 15.53
C GLU A 2 9.06 -27.05 14.24
N TYR A 3 8.73 -26.18 13.29
CA TYR A 3 9.51 -25.99 12.07
C TYR A 3 10.36 -24.71 12.16
N ARG A 4 11.65 -24.83 11.88
CA ARG A 4 12.60 -23.71 11.86
C ARG A 4 13.04 -23.42 10.44
N ALA A 5 12.57 -22.29 9.91
CA ALA A 5 12.98 -21.78 8.61
C ALA A 5 13.82 -20.51 8.78
N ALA A 6 14.81 -20.32 7.90
CA ALA A 6 15.61 -19.11 7.90
C ALA A 6 14.89 -17.96 7.16
N VAL A 7 15.01 -17.92 5.83
CA VAL A 7 14.38 -16.90 4.97
C VAL A 7 13.31 -17.58 4.14
N ILE A 8 12.07 -17.14 4.26
CA ILE A 8 10.96 -17.69 3.49
C ILE A 8 10.74 -16.82 2.24
N ILE A 9 10.87 -17.41 1.06
CA ILE A 9 10.72 -16.74 -0.23
C ILE A 9 9.31 -16.95 -0.76
N GLY A 10 8.57 -15.86 -0.87
CA GLY A 10 7.19 -15.88 -1.34
C GLY A 10 6.54 -14.52 -1.22
N SER A 11 5.58 -14.25 -2.10
CA SER A 11 4.78 -13.02 -2.06
C SER A 11 4.12 -12.86 -0.69
N GLY A 12 4.36 -11.75 0.01
CA GLY A 12 3.81 -11.51 1.35
C GLY A 12 4.70 -11.95 2.52
N SER A 13 5.86 -12.57 2.27
CA SER A 13 6.87 -12.81 3.32
C SER A 13 7.64 -11.53 3.63
N ALA A 14 7.69 -11.12 4.90
CA ALA A 14 8.42 -9.92 5.33
C ALA A 14 9.91 -9.95 4.92
N SER A 15 10.53 -11.13 4.99
CA SER A 15 11.94 -11.33 4.62
C SER A 15 12.17 -11.20 3.10
N PHE A 16 11.22 -11.68 2.29
CA PHE A 16 11.24 -11.51 0.84
C PHE A 16 10.99 -10.06 0.43
N GLU A 17 10.05 -9.37 1.07
CA GLU A 17 9.76 -7.95 0.78
C GLU A 17 10.95 -7.05 1.13
N MET A 18 11.67 -7.31 2.22
CA MET A 18 12.91 -6.60 2.55
C MET A 18 13.99 -6.81 1.48
N LEU A 19 14.20 -8.06 1.05
CA LEU A 19 15.16 -8.41 0.00
C LEU A 19 14.82 -7.71 -1.32
N ARG A 20 13.57 -7.80 -1.75
CA ARG A 20 13.05 -7.13 -2.94
C ARG A 20 13.27 -5.63 -2.86
N TYR A 21 12.84 -5.00 -1.76
CA TYR A 21 12.90 -3.57 -1.61
C TYR A 21 14.34 -3.05 -1.71
N LEU A 22 15.28 -3.71 -1.02
CA LEU A 22 16.71 -3.37 -1.08
C LEU A 22 17.24 -3.48 -2.51
N THR A 23 16.87 -4.55 -3.21
CA THR A 23 17.38 -4.84 -4.56
C THR A 23 16.81 -3.90 -5.62
N GLU A 24 15.51 -3.63 -5.57
CA GLU A 24 14.82 -2.77 -6.54
C GLU A 24 15.17 -1.28 -6.37
N ARG A 25 15.35 -0.81 -5.12
CA ARG A 25 15.55 0.63 -4.86
C ARG A 25 17.00 1.07 -4.89
N LEU A 26 17.96 0.17 -4.68
CA LEU A 26 19.37 0.52 -4.55
C LEU A 26 20.21 -0.18 -5.63
N PRO A 27 20.54 0.51 -6.73
CA PRO A 27 21.50 -0.02 -7.69
C PRO A 27 22.91 -0.13 -7.10
N ALA A 28 23.23 0.69 -6.10
CA ALA A 28 24.44 0.60 -5.30
C ALA A 28 24.11 0.78 -3.81
N MET A 29 24.76 0.00 -2.94
CA MET A 29 24.59 0.10 -1.49
C MET A 29 25.89 -0.22 -0.74
N ILE A 30 26.15 0.57 0.31
CA ILE A 30 27.13 0.24 1.34
C ILE A 30 26.42 -0.60 2.38
N ALA A 31 26.77 -1.87 2.52
CA ALA A 31 26.08 -2.79 3.42
C ALA A 31 26.98 -3.27 4.56
N PRO A 32 26.44 -3.70 5.70
CA PRO A 32 27.24 -4.35 6.73
C PRO A 32 27.81 -5.69 6.25
N ARG A 33 29.00 -6.12 6.73
CA ARG A 33 29.63 -7.41 6.34
C ARG A 33 28.72 -8.64 6.48
N TRP A 34 27.70 -8.61 7.35
CA TRP A 34 26.79 -9.73 7.51
C TRP A 34 25.97 -10.05 6.25
N VAL A 35 25.95 -9.18 5.23
CA VAL A 35 25.34 -9.57 3.93
C VAL A 35 26.01 -10.78 3.28
N ARG A 36 27.23 -11.13 3.72
CA ARG A 36 27.95 -12.34 3.30
C ARG A 36 27.63 -13.58 4.14
N MET A 37 26.81 -13.45 5.20
CA MET A 37 26.40 -14.60 6.00
C MET A 37 25.53 -15.55 5.19
N LYS A 38 25.83 -16.84 5.33
CA LYS A 38 25.12 -17.91 4.63
C LYS A 38 23.79 -18.19 5.29
N THR A 39 22.78 -18.36 4.47
CA THR A 39 21.43 -18.75 4.83
C THR A 39 20.90 -19.74 3.80
N GLN A 40 19.91 -20.54 4.19
CA GLN A 40 19.26 -21.50 3.32
C GLN A 40 17.79 -21.08 3.15
N PRO A 41 17.47 -20.25 2.14
CA PRO A 41 16.11 -19.80 1.91
C PRO A 41 15.22 -20.96 1.47
N ILE A 42 13.94 -20.93 1.84
CA ILE A 42 12.93 -21.93 1.46
C ILE A 42 11.72 -21.24 0.83
N ALA A 43 11.11 -21.84 -0.19
CA ALA A 43 9.91 -21.29 -0.79
C ALA A 43 8.71 -21.42 0.16
N ILE A 44 7.83 -20.42 0.18
CA ILE A 44 6.60 -20.46 0.99
C ILE A 44 5.74 -21.69 0.69
N ARG A 45 5.75 -22.17 -0.56
CA ARG A 45 4.99 -23.36 -0.98
C ARG A 45 5.48 -24.63 -0.28
N ASP A 46 6.79 -24.74 -0.10
CA ASP A 46 7.42 -25.89 0.55
C ASP A 46 7.21 -25.83 2.07
N VAL A 47 7.27 -24.63 2.65
CA VAL A 47 6.88 -24.43 4.07
C VAL A 47 5.43 -24.85 4.31
N LEU A 48 4.50 -24.44 3.44
CA LEU A 48 3.09 -24.83 3.55
C LEU A 48 2.89 -26.33 3.40
N ARG A 49 3.65 -27.00 2.52
CA ARG A 49 3.66 -28.46 2.42
C ARG A 49 4.04 -29.11 3.75
N TYR A 50 5.12 -28.66 4.38
CA TYR A 50 5.53 -29.18 5.69
C TYR A 50 4.48 -28.93 6.77
N LEU A 51 3.84 -27.76 6.79
CA LEU A 51 2.77 -27.46 7.75
C LEU A 51 1.52 -28.33 7.56
N VAL A 52 1.11 -28.56 6.31
CA VAL A 52 -0.07 -29.38 5.99
C VAL A 52 0.20 -30.85 6.34
N LEU A 53 1.29 -31.42 5.83
CA LEU A 53 1.62 -32.82 6.08
C LEU A 53 2.03 -33.06 7.53
N GLY A 54 2.61 -32.05 8.18
CA GLY A 54 2.95 -32.08 9.60
C GLY A 54 1.75 -32.19 10.53
N ALA A 55 0.57 -31.72 10.09
CA ALA A 55 -0.67 -31.85 10.85
C ALA A 55 -1.21 -33.30 10.88
N GLU A 56 -0.75 -34.15 9.95
CA GLU A 56 -1.14 -35.56 9.84
C GLU A 56 -0.15 -36.51 10.54
N LEU A 57 0.95 -35.97 11.10
CA LEU A 57 1.95 -36.78 11.76
C LEU A 57 1.44 -37.35 13.08
N PRO A 58 1.88 -38.57 13.47
CA PRO A 58 1.46 -39.19 14.73
C PRO A 58 1.78 -38.28 15.93
N PRO A 59 0.90 -38.23 16.97
CA PRO A 59 1.11 -37.38 18.16
C PRO A 59 2.43 -37.62 18.89
N GLU A 60 3.00 -38.82 18.74
CA GLU A 60 4.28 -39.22 19.32
C GLU A 60 5.47 -38.47 18.68
N VAL A 61 5.30 -37.90 17.49
CA VAL A 61 6.30 -37.07 16.83
C VAL A 61 6.27 -35.66 17.43
N SER A 62 7.05 -35.45 18.48
CA SER A 62 7.18 -34.14 19.13
C SER A 62 8.63 -33.70 19.20
N ARG A 63 9.10 -33.05 18.13
CA ARG A 63 10.45 -32.48 18.05
C ARG A 63 10.52 -31.27 17.11
N ILE A 64 11.71 -30.68 17.05
CA ILE A 64 12.08 -29.57 16.18
C ILE A 64 12.68 -30.12 14.88
N PHE A 65 12.31 -29.51 13.76
CA PHE A 65 12.87 -29.79 12.44
C PHE A 65 13.34 -28.50 11.76
N ASP A 66 14.57 -28.48 11.27
CA ASP A 66 15.06 -27.42 10.40
C ASP A 66 14.53 -27.65 8.97
N ILE A 67 13.98 -26.60 8.33
CA ILE A 67 13.47 -26.66 6.96
C ILE A 67 14.15 -25.59 6.09
N GLY A 68 14.70 -26.02 4.97
CA GLY A 68 15.48 -25.16 4.06
C GLY A 68 15.29 -25.59 2.62
N GLY A 69 15.41 -24.64 1.69
CA GLY A 69 15.41 -24.96 0.26
C GLY A 69 16.74 -25.59 -0.19
N PRO A 70 16.87 -25.94 -1.48
CA PRO A 70 17.98 -26.74 -1.99
C PRO A 70 19.33 -26.00 -2.03
N GLY A 71 19.34 -24.67 -1.90
CA GLY A 71 20.53 -23.85 -2.09
C GLY A 71 20.93 -23.05 -0.85
N VAL A 72 22.21 -23.16 -0.46
CA VAL A 72 22.81 -22.28 0.55
C VAL A 72 23.45 -21.07 -0.12
N MET A 73 23.04 -19.87 0.29
CA MET A 73 23.49 -18.62 -0.34
C MET A 73 23.60 -17.48 0.67
N SER A 74 24.33 -16.43 0.34
CA SER A 74 24.38 -15.22 1.17
C SER A 74 23.25 -14.25 0.84
N PHE A 75 22.96 -13.29 1.71
CA PHE A 75 22.05 -12.18 1.39
C PHE A 75 22.51 -11.39 0.17
N GLN A 76 23.83 -11.22 0.01
CA GLN A 76 24.41 -10.63 -1.18
C GLN A 76 24.06 -11.46 -2.43
N ASP A 77 24.23 -12.78 -2.37
CA ASP A 77 23.88 -13.67 -3.48
C ASP A 77 22.37 -13.62 -3.79
N MET A 78 21.52 -13.61 -2.77
CA MET A 78 20.07 -13.47 -2.94
C MET A 78 19.69 -12.17 -3.64
N MET A 79 20.32 -11.04 -3.29
CA MET A 79 20.07 -9.76 -3.97
C MET A 79 20.51 -9.81 -5.44
N GLN A 80 21.64 -10.45 -5.74
CA GLN A 80 22.10 -10.59 -7.13
C GLN A 80 21.20 -11.52 -7.95
N ARG A 81 20.83 -12.68 -7.39
CA ARG A 81 19.93 -13.65 -8.03
C ARG A 81 18.54 -13.06 -8.22
N TYR A 82 18.02 -12.33 -7.23
CA TYR A 82 16.78 -11.57 -7.38
C TYR A 82 16.87 -10.59 -8.54
N ALA A 83 17.95 -9.79 -8.61
CA ALA A 83 18.13 -8.81 -9.69
C ALA A 83 18.13 -9.48 -11.06
N ALA A 84 18.79 -10.64 -11.20
CA ALA A 84 18.80 -11.41 -12.44
C ALA A 84 17.39 -11.88 -12.83
N VAL A 85 16.62 -12.47 -11.90
CA VAL A 85 15.25 -12.94 -12.15
C VAL A 85 14.30 -11.77 -12.45
N ALA A 86 14.49 -10.63 -11.80
CA ALA A 86 13.68 -9.42 -11.98
C ALA A 86 14.08 -8.56 -13.20
N GLY A 87 15.09 -8.97 -13.98
CA GLY A 87 15.57 -8.19 -15.13
C GLY A 87 16.24 -6.86 -14.76
N LEU A 88 16.77 -6.74 -13.54
CA LEU A 88 17.47 -5.57 -13.05
C LEU A 88 18.97 -5.65 -13.33
N PRO A 89 19.67 -4.52 -13.55
CA PRO A 89 21.13 -4.51 -13.64
C PRO A 89 21.79 -5.12 -12.40
N LYS A 90 23.02 -5.60 -12.51
CA LYS A 90 23.77 -6.13 -11.36
C LYS A 90 23.88 -5.08 -10.24
N ARG A 91 23.64 -5.47 -8.99
CA ARG A 91 23.70 -4.55 -7.85
C ARG A 91 25.15 -4.34 -7.41
N ILE A 92 25.56 -3.10 -7.15
CA ILE A 92 26.89 -2.79 -6.60
C ILE A 92 26.79 -2.81 -5.07
N ILE A 93 27.30 -3.86 -4.44
CA ILE A 93 27.20 -4.04 -2.98
C ILE A 93 28.59 -3.94 -2.38
N LEU A 94 28.84 -2.90 -1.58
CA LEU A 94 30.11 -2.69 -0.88
C LEU A 94 29.95 -3.07 0.60
N PRO A 95 30.40 -4.27 1.01
CA PRO A 95 30.31 -4.71 2.40
C PRO A 95 31.41 -4.05 3.25
N ILE A 96 31.02 -3.29 4.27
CA ILE A 96 31.92 -2.61 5.20
C ILE A 96 31.76 -3.09 6.65
N ASN A 97 32.80 -2.91 7.45
CA ASN A 97 32.76 -3.18 8.88
C ASN A 97 32.06 -2.03 9.61
N LEU A 98 30.73 -1.99 9.55
CA LEU A 98 29.94 -1.03 10.35
C LEU A 98 30.12 -1.37 11.84
N LEU A 99 30.87 -0.52 12.54
CA LEU A 99 31.14 -0.65 13.97
C LEU A 99 29.81 -0.56 14.74
N SER A 100 29.46 -1.67 15.39
CA SER A 100 28.31 -1.93 16.28
C SER A 100 26.97 -2.43 15.65
N PRO A 101 26.29 -3.40 16.31
CA PRO A 101 24.93 -3.85 15.98
C PRO A 101 23.86 -2.75 15.95
N ARG A 102 24.02 -1.72 16.78
CA ARG A 102 23.06 -0.62 16.91
C ARG A 102 23.01 0.25 15.66
N LEU A 103 24.17 0.53 15.04
CA LEU A 103 24.25 1.27 13.78
C LEU A 103 23.72 0.46 12.58
N SER A 104 23.97 -0.86 12.54
CA SER A 104 23.49 -1.68 11.42
C SER A 104 21.97 -1.84 11.33
N SER A 105 21.26 -1.87 12.48
CA SER A 105 19.80 -1.87 12.44
C SER A 105 19.26 -0.52 11.96
N HIS A 106 19.92 0.59 12.31
CA HIS A 106 19.53 1.91 11.81
C HIS A 106 19.73 2.03 10.30
N TRP A 107 20.80 1.46 9.74
CA TRP A 107 21.02 1.41 8.29
C TRP A 107 19.86 0.77 7.54
N VAL A 108 19.36 -0.39 7.99
CA VAL A 108 18.20 -1.04 7.35
C VAL A 108 16.95 -0.16 7.41
N ASN A 109 16.73 0.61 8.48
CA ASN A 109 15.58 1.50 8.59
C ASN A 109 15.72 2.81 7.78
N ILE A 110 16.95 3.26 7.53
CA ILE A 110 17.22 4.41 6.63
C ILE A 110 16.90 4.01 5.18
N VAL A 111 17.17 2.75 4.87
CA VAL A 111 17.20 2.26 3.51
C VAL A 111 15.96 1.44 3.16
N THR A 112 15.20 0.93 4.14
CA THR A 112 13.96 0.16 3.97
C THR A 112 12.87 0.67 4.94
N PRO A 113 11.59 0.63 4.56
CA PRO A 113 10.47 1.11 5.36
C PRO A 113 10.05 0.07 6.41
N VAL A 114 10.84 -1.00 6.62
CA VAL A 114 10.52 -2.04 7.61
C VAL A 114 10.67 -1.43 9.00
N PRO A 115 9.64 -1.48 9.87
CA PRO A 115 9.70 -0.88 11.20
C PRO A 115 10.89 -1.40 12.03
N LYS A 116 11.46 -0.53 12.88
CA LYS A 116 12.57 -0.88 13.80
C LYS A 116 12.30 -2.15 14.61
N ALA A 117 11.04 -2.38 15.00
CA ALA A 117 10.60 -3.55 15.76
C ALA A 117 10.77 -4.89 15.00
N ILE A 118 10.74 -4.87 13.67
CA ILE A 118 10.91 -6.04 12.80
C ILE A 118 12.34 -6.08 12.24
N ALA A 119 12.89 -4.93 11.85
CA ALA A 119 14.24 -4.83 11.34
C ALA A 119 15.30 -5.22 12.39
N LYS A 120 15.09 -4.92 13.68
CA LYS A 120 16.06 -5.22 14.74
C LYS A 120 16.19 -6.73 15.03
N PRO A 121 15.10 -7.50 15.25
CA PRO A 121 15.18 -8.96 15.36
C PRO A 121 15.71 -9.63 14.11
N LEU A 122 15.26 -9.20 12.92
CA LEU A 122 15.75 -9.74 11.66
C LEU A 122 17.26 -9.50 11.52
N VAL A 123 17.76 -8.26 11.59
CA VAL A 123 19.21 -7.99 11.50
C VAL A 123 20.01 -8.75 12.56
N ARG A 124 19.44 -9.01 13.74
CA ARG A 124 20.07 -9.84 14.77
C ARG A 124 20.15 -11.31 14.35
N SER A 125 19.12 -11.86 13.69
CA SER A 125 19.17 -13.21 13.12
C SER A 125 20.12 -13.28 11.91
N LEU A 126 20.14 -12.27 11.02
CA LEU A 126 21.03 -12.24 9.84
C LEU A 126 22.53 -12.24 10.17
N ARG A 127 22.90 -11.94 11.44
CA ARG A 127 24.29 -11.98 11.93
C ARG A 127 24.77 -13.40 12.22
N HIS A 128 23.89 -14.39 12.25
CA HIS A 128 24.22 -15.78 12.51
C HIS A 128 23.92 -16.61 11.26
N PRO A 129 24.84 -17.51 10.86
CA PRO A 129 24.57 -18.47 9.80
C PRO A 129 23.29 -19.24 10.12
N SER A 130 22.34 -19.23 9.19
CA SER A 130 21.03 -19.88 9.35
C SER A 130 20.85 -20.89 8.23
N VAL A 131 21.56 -22.01 8.39
CA VAL A 131 21.62 -23.15 7.47
C VAL A 131 21.13 -24.37 8.23
N CYS A 132 20.32 -25.21 7.60
CA CYS A 132 19.79 -26.43 8.22
C CYS A 132 20.95 -27.34 8.65
N ARG A 133 20.86 -27.90 9.85
CA ARG A 133 21.88 -28.83 10.36
C ARG A 133 21.70 -30.23 9.81
N ASP A 134 20.44 -30.62 9.66
CA ASP A 134 19.97 -31.90 9.16
C ASP A 134 18.75 -31.69 8.24
N HIS A 135 18.35 -32.78 7.58
CA HIS A 135 17.13 -32.87 6.77
C HIS A 135 16.37 -34.14 7.15
N ASP A 136 16.31 -34.44 8.45
CA ASP A 136 15.67 -35.64 8.98
C ASP A 136 14.14 -35.58 8.92
N ILE A 137 13.58 -34.38 8.69
CA ILE A 137 12.16 -34.21 8.35
C ILE A 137 11.74 -35.05 7.14
N ALA A 138 12.65 -35.34 6.21
CA ALA A 138 12.39 -36.18 5.05
C ALA A 138 11.98 -37.63 5.41
N GLN A 139 12.32 -38.10 6.62
CA GLN A 139 11.89 -39.40 7.12
C GLN A 139 10.40 -39.44 7.46
N PHE A 140 9.82 -38.29 7.79
CA PHE A 140 8.41 -38.13 8.17
C PHE A 140 7.58 -37.54 7.03
N ILE A 141 8.14 -36.56 6.32
CA ILE A 141 7.52 -35.85 5.21
C ILE A 141 8.51 -35.85 4.05
N PRO A 142 8.40 -36.80 3.10
CA PRO A 142 9.28 -36.85 1.95
C PRO A 142 9.19 -35.58 1.09
N ASP A 143 10.33 -35.20 0.51
CA ASP A 143 10.39 -34.09 -0.45
C ASP A 143 9.48 -34.37 -1.66
N PRO A 144 9.00 -33.33 -2.36
CA PRO A 144 8.25 -33.51 -3.60
C PRO A 144 9.05 -34.33 -4.62
N PRO A 145 8.40 -35.09 -5.52
CA PRO A 145 9.08 -35.86 -6.57
C PRO A 145 10.02 -35.01 -7.44
N ASP A 146 9.64 -33.76 -7.72
CA ASP A 146 10.41 -32.80 -8.50
C ASP A 146 11.45 -32.03 -7.66
N GLY A 147 11.58 -32.35 -6.37
CA GLY A 147 12.38 -31.63 -5.39
C GLY A 147 11.72 -30.35 -4.85
N LEU A 148 12.39 -29.73 -3.88
CA LEU A 148 12.00 -28.42 -3.33
C LEU A 148 12.28 -27.31 -4.34
N LEU A 149 11.52 -26.22 -4.27
CA LEU A 149 11.69 -25.11 -5.21
C LEU A 149 13.03 -24.41 -5.02
N THR A 150 13.71 -24.10 -6.13
CA THR A 150 14.91 -23.28 -6.09
C THR A 150 14.59 -21.84 -5.68
N PHE A 151 15.61 -21.09 -5.25
CA PHE A 151 15.44 -19.67 -4.92
C PHE A 151 14.93 -18.89 -6.13
N GLU A 152 15.52 -19.12 -7.30
CA GLU A 152 15.14 -18.48 -8.55
C GLU A 152 13.68 -18.79 -8.91
N ASP A 153 13.24 -20.05 -8.80
CA ASP A 153 11.86 -20.43 -9.06
C ASP A 153 10.90 -19.79 -8.05
N ALA A 154 11.28 -19.73 -6.78
CA ALA A 154 10.49 -19.11 -5.74
C ALA A 154 10.34 -17.59 -5.97
N VAL A 155 11.42 -16.92 -6.38
CA VAL A 155 11.41 -15.48 -6.75
C VAL A 155 10.60 -15.27 -8.02
N ALA A 156 10.82 -16.06 -9.07
CA ALA A 156 10.10 -15.97 -10.33
C ALA A 156 8.60 -16.14 -10.09
N ARG A 157 8.18 -17.18 -9.36
CA ARG A 157 6.78 -17.39 -8.98
C ARG A 157 6.25 -16.24 -8.12
N ALA A 158 7.03 -15.71 -7.18
CA ALA A 158 6.62 -14.56 -6.38
C ALA A 158 6.42 -13.30 -7.24
N LEU A 159 7.29 -13.06 -8.23
CA LEU A 159 7.21 -11.95 -9.18
C LEU A 159 6.07 -12.12 -10.19
N THR A 160 5.88 -13.30 -10.76
CA THR A 160 4.75 -13.64 -11.64
C THR A 160 3.44 -13.44 -10.90
N ARG A 161 3.32 -13.86 -9.63
CA ARG A 161 2.14 -13.57 -8.79
C ARG A 161 1.91 -12.07 -8.53
N ILE A 162 2.97 -11.28 -8.53
CA ILE A 162 2.90 -9.80 -8.41
C ILE A 162 2.50 -9.17 -9.76
N GLN A 163 2.95 -9.73 -10.88
CA GLN A 163 2.68 -9.25 -12.25
C GLN A 163 1.29 -9.65 -12.76
N ASP A 164 0.86 -10.89 -12.54
CA ASP A 164 -0.39 -11.46 -13.06
C ASP A 164 -1.63 -11.04 -12.28
N ALA A 165 -1.48 -10.42 -11.10
CA ALA A 165 -2.59 -10.01 -10.24
C ALA A 165 -3.72 -11.06 -10.07
N GLN A 166 -3.38 -12.35 -10.12
CA GLN A 166 -4.25 -13.47 -9.85
C GLN A 166 -3.46 -14.59 -9.16
N VAL A 167 -3.30 -14.54 -7.84
CA VAL A 167 -3.29 -15.77 -7.05
C VAL A 167 -4.24 -15.67 -5.87
N ALA A 168 -5.14 -16.65 -5.89
CA ALA A 168 -6.36 -16.85 -5.12
C ALA A 168 -6.17 -17.24 -3.64
N THR A 169 -4.98 -17.06 -3.09
CA THR A 169 -4.72 -17.21 -1.64
C THR A 169 -3.61 -16.26 -1.24
N ARG A 170 -4.01 -15.03 -0.91
CA ARG A 170 -3.38 -14.18 0.12
C ARG A 170 -4.32 -14.23 1.33
N TRP A 171 -3.81 -13.93 2.52
CA TRP A 171 -4.58 -13.95 3.78
C TRP A 171 -5.95 -13.23 3.72
N SER A 172 -6.18 -12.39 2.71
CA SER A 172 -7.43 -11.76 2.28
C SER A 172 -8.43 -12.70 1.56
N GLY A 173 -8.66 -13.92 2.06
CA GLY A 173 -9.65 -14.87 1.54
C GLY A 173 -11.09 -14.64 2.01
N ALA A 174 -11.35 -13.66 2.88
CA ALA A 174 -12.72 -13.27 3.22
C ALA A 174 -13.10 -11.98 2.46
N SER A 175 -13.56 -12.20 1.21
CA SER A 175 -14.65 -11.44 0.58
C SER A 175 -14.34 -10.23 -0.33
N THR A 176 -14.34 -10.51 -1.66
CA THR A 176 -14.84 -9.68 -2.79
C THR A 176 -14.03 -8.49 -3.38
N PRO A 177 -14.21 -8.16 -4.70
CA PRO A 177 -13.11 -7.75 -5.59
C PRO A 177 -13.06 -6.26 -6.00
N GLY A 178 -11.85 -5.72 -5.87
CA GLY A 178 -11.28 -4.45 -6.34
C GLY A 178 -9.87 -4.40 -5.72
N ARG A 179 -8.78 -4.19 -6.48
CA ARG A 179 -7.40 -4.58 -6.04
C ARG A 179 -7.04 -4.09 -4.62
N SER A 180 -7.06 -5.00 -3.63
CA SER A 180 -6.85 -4.74 -2.19
C SER A 180 -5.38 -4.53 -1.78
N SER A 181 -4.47 -4.29 -2.72
CA SER A 181 -3.02 -4.09 -2.44
C SER A 181 -2.50 -2.72 -2.89
N ASP A 182 -3.39 -1.87 -3.40
CA ASP A 182 -3.21 -0.45 -3.20
C ASP A 182 -3.54 -0.15 -1.72
N PRO A 183 -2.80 0.74 -1.07
CA PRO A 183 -2.97 1.03 0.34
C PRO A 183 -4.28 1.76 0.40
N LEU A 184 -5.29 1.09 0.93
CA LEU A 184 -6.55 1.75 1.09
C LEU A 184 -6.37 2.75 2.22
N PRO A 185 -6.99 3.92 2.12
CA PRO A 185 -6.98 4.86 3.22
C PRO A 185 -7.45 4.19 4.54
N SER A 186 -8.29 3.17 4.48
CA SER A 186 -8.72 2.35 5.63
C SER A 186 -7.64 1.45 6.28
N ASP A 187 -6.44 1.32 5.71
CA ASP A 187 -5.42 0.37 6.20
C ASP A 187 -4.74 0.84 7.51
N PRO A 188 -4.46 -0.07 8.47
CA PRO A 188 -3.70 0.26 9.68
C PRO A 188 -2.27 0.76 9.37
N GLU A 189 -1.75 1.71 10.16
CA GLU A 189 -0.43 2.35 9.94
C GLU A 189 0.74 1.36 9.76
N TRP A 190 0.61 0.14 10.28
CA TRP A 190 1.64 -0.90 10.26
C TRP A 190 1.70 -1.76 8.97
N ALA A 191 0.79 -1.57 8.01
CA ALA A 191 0.67 -2.39 6.78
C ALA A 191 1.74 -2.11 5.69
N GLY A 192 2.52 -1.03 5.80
CA GLY A 192 3.78 -0.85 5.06
C GLY A 192 3.69 -0.10 3.73
N GLY A 193 4.47 0.99 3.66
CA GLY A 193 4.53 1.98 2.59
C GLY A 193 4.56 3.36 3.24
N SER A 194 5.41 4.29 2.77
CA SER A 194 5.37 5.66 3.29
C SER A 194 4.15 6.36 2.72
N LEU A 195 2.99 6.16 3.35
CA LEU A 195 1.76 6.82 2.96
C LEU A 195 1.79 8.24 3.50
N HIS A 196 1.64 9.21 2.62
CA HIS A 196 1.38 10.58 3.06
C HIS A 196 -0.10 10.85 2.97
N THR A 197 -0.67 11.38 4.04
CA THR A 197 -2.10 11.67 4.14
C THR A 197 -2.34 13.10 4.56
N ASP A 198 -3.34 13.74 3.95
CA ASP A 198 -3.92 15.00 4.40
C ASP A 198 -5.42 14.76 4.62
N VAL A 199 -5.90 15.00 5.85
CA VAL A 199 -7.28 14.73 6.26
C VAL A 199 -7.91 16.04 6.73
N ARG A 200 -9.13 16.31 6.26
CA ARG A 200 -9.96 17.45 6.65
C ARG A 200 -11.35 16.94 7.01
N GLU A 201 -11.86 17.36 8.15
CA GLU A 201 -13.21 17.01 8.60
C GLU A 201 -14.00 18.29 8.86
N LEU A 202 -15.20 18.36 8.27
CA LEU A 202 -16.10 19.50 8.45
C LEU A 202 -17.51 18.98 8.73
N ARG A 203 -18.22 19.66 9.63
CA ARG A 203 -19.61 19.37 10.01
C ARG A 203 -20.58 20.15 9.13
N THR A 204 -21.73 19.56 8.83
CA THR A 204 -22.82 20.19 8.09
C THR A 204 -24.18 19.76 8.62
N GLN A 205 -25.17 20.63 8.47
CA GLN A 205 -26.58 20.34 8.74
C GLN A 205 -27.37 19.99 7.48
N ALA A 206 -26.72 19.90 6.31
CA ALA A 206 -27.36 19.48 5.09
C ALA A 206 -27.88 18.03 5.17
N SER A 207 -28.94 17.75 4.41
CA SER A 207 -29.44 16.38 4.24
C SER A 207 -28.37 15.49 3.56
N PRO A 208 -28.35 14.16 3.83
CA PRO A 208 -27.45 13.23 3.15
C PRO A 208 -27.54 13.32 1.63
N GLU A 209 -28.76 13.52 1.10
CA GLU A 209 -29.04 13.63 -0.33
C GLU A 209 -28.43 14.91 -0.93
N ALA A 210 -28.57 16.05 -0.25
CA ALA A 210 -28.01 17.32 -0.71
C ALA A 210 -26.48 17.33 -0.64
N LEU A 211 -25.91 16.77 0.43
CA LEU A 211 -24.46 16.61 0.56
C LEU A 211 -23.89 15.68 -0.52
N TRP A 212 -24.57 14.57 -0.79
CA TRP A 212 -24.15 13.65 -1.83
C TRP A 212 -24.27 14.26 -3.24
N ALA A 213 -25.33 15.02 -3.51
CA ALA A 213 -25.49 15.76 -4.76
C ALA A 213 -24.38 16.80 -4.98
N ALA A 214 -23.93 17.47 -3.91
CA ALA A 214 -22.78 18.38 -3.99
C ALA A 214 -21.46 17.64 -4.30
N ILE A 215 -21.26 16.44 -3.74
CA ILE A 215 -20.09 15.59 -4.02
C ILE A 215 -20.09 15.07 -5.47
N ASP A 216 -21.23 14.63 -6.00
CA ASP A 216 -21.35 14.15 -7.39
C ASP A 216 -21.09 15.27 -8.43
N ARG A 217 -21.25 16.54 -8.04
CA ARG A 217 -21.02 17.68 -8.92
C ARG A 217 -19.56 18.12 -9.03
N ILE A 218 -18.64 17.57 -8.23
CA ILE A 218 -17.21 17.92 -8.25
C ILE A 218 -16.59 17.73 -9.66
N GLY A 219 -15.82 18.73 -10.11
CA GLY A 219 -15.03 18.72 -11.35
C GLY A 219 -15.78 19.18 -12.60
N GLY A 220 -15.24 18.98 -13.80
CA GLY A 220 -15.93 19.32 -15.07
C GLY A 220 -16.41 20.78 -15.17
N VAL A 221 -17.67 21.01 -15.58
CA VAL A 221 -18.24 22.37 -15.77
C VAL A 221 -18.38 23.14 -14.44
N HIS A 222 -18.61 22.43 -13.33
CA HIS A 222 -18.70 23.02 -11.99
C HIS A 222 -17.32 23.29 -11.36
N GLY A 223 -16.25 22.69 -11.91
CA GLY A 223 -14.88 22.83 -11.39
C GLY A 223 -14.68 22.16 -10.03
N TRP A 224 -13.49 22.34 -9.45
CA TRP A 224 -13.09 21.70 -8.19
C TRP A 224 -13.46 22.48 -6.92
N TYR A 225 -14.39 23.42 -7.02
CA TYR A 225 -14.77 24.36 -5.93
C TYR A 225 -13.60 25.16 -5.30
N SER A 226 -12.35 24.93 -5.68
CA SER A 226 -11.16 25.70 -5.29
C SER A 226 -10.06 25.68 -6.35
N ALA A 227 -9.21 26.71 -6.33
CA ALA A 227 -7.92 26.80 -7.02
C ALA A 227 -7.86 26.31 -8.48
N ARG A 228 -8.86 26.68 -9.30
CA ARG A 228 -8.98 26.32 -10.72
C ARG A 228 -7.67 26.53 -11.51
N LEU A 229 -6.92 27.58 -11.19
CA LEU A 229 -5.66 27.93 -11.84
C LEU A 229 -4.51 26.95 -11.55
N LEU A 230 -4.39 26.45 -10.31
CA LEU A 230 -3.34 25.50 -9.94
C LEU A 230 -3.56 24.13 -10.60
N TRP A 231 -4.82 23.72 -10.70
CA TRP A 231 -5.21 22.51 -11.42
C TRP A 231 -5.02 22.64 -12.94
N GLN A 232 -5.25 23.83 -13.51
CA GLN A 232 -4.93 24.13 -14.90
C GLN A 232 -3.43 24.10 -15.20
N ILE A 233 -2.62 24.72 -14.35
CA ILE A 233 -1.16 24.69 -14.47
C ILE A 233 -0.65 23.25 -14.39
N ARG A 234 -1.12 22.46 -13.42
CA ARG A 234 -0.68 21.07 -13.26
C ARG A 234 -1.08 20.19 -14.43
N GLY A 235 -2.30 20.35 -14.95
CA GLY A 235 -2.76 19.62 -16.12
C GLY A 235 -2.05 20.00 -17.42
N ASN A 236 -1.60 21.25 -17.56
CA ASN A 236 -0.77 21.68 -18.68
C ASN A 236 0.65 21.08 -18.59
N ILE A 237 1.26 21.07 -17.39
CA ILE A 237 2.55 20.40 -17.15
C ILE A 237 2.48 18.90 -17.45
N ASP A 238 1.40 18.23 -17.03
CA ASP A 238 1.19 16.81 -17.32
C ASP A 238 1.15 16.54 -18.83
N ARG A 239 0.40 17.36 -19.58
CA ARG A 239 0.33 17.26 -21.05
C ARG A 239 1.69 17.47 -21.72
N LEU A 240 2.49 18.42 -21.25
CA LEU A 240 3.83 18.71 -21.79
C LEU A 240 4.80 17.54 -21.61
N ILE A 241 4.63 16.72 -20.57
CA ILE A 241 5.48 15.54 -20.29
C ILE A 241 4.80 14.25 -20.84
N GLY A 242 3.81 14.40 -21.73
CA GLY A 242 3.11 13.30 -22.41
C GLY A 242 2.13 12.53 -21.52
N GLY A 243 1.58 13.17 -20.49
CA GLY A 243 0.46 12.69 -19.67
C GLY A 243 -0.89 13.07 -20.28
N VAL A 244 -1.97 12.70 -19.61
CA VAL A 244 -3.36 12.87 -20.07
C VAL A 244 -3.81 14.34 -20.07
N GLY A 245 -3.28 15.18 -19.18
CA GLY A 245 -3.65 16.59 -19.00
C GLY A 245 -5.13 16.82 -18.61
N LEU A 246 -5.62 18.06 -18.74
CA LEU A 246 -7.05 18.39 -18.60
C LEU A 246 -7.83 18.03 -19.88
N ARG A 247 -8.12 16.76 -20.14
CA ARG A 247 -9.06 16.36 -21.21
C ARG A 247 -9.78 15.05 -20.88
N ARG A 248 -11.04 15.16 -20.46
CA ARG A 248 -12.24 14.48 -20.99
C ARG A 248 -13.46 14.93 -20.19
N GLY A 249 -14.50 15.37 -20.87
CA GLY A 249 -15.79 15.64 -20.24
C GLY A 249 -16.39 14.36 -19.68
N ARG A 250 -17.11 14.48 -18.57
CA ARG A 250 -17.92 13.41 -17.98
C ARG A 250 -19.17 13.13 -18.80
N ARG A 251 -19.73 11.93 -18.65
CA ARG A 251 -20.95 11.51 -19.35
C ARG A 251 -22.18 12.32 -18.93
N ASN A 252 -22.26 12.69 -17.65
CA ASN A 252 -23.31 13.51 -17.08
C ASN A 252 -22.70 14.57 -16.12
N PRO A 253 -23.04 15.87 -16.23
CA PRO A 253 -22.51 16.92 -15.36
C PRO A 253 -22.96 16.84 -13.89
N ASP A 254 -24.04 16.13 -13.58
CA ASP A 254 -24.67 16.10 -12.25
C ASP A 254 -24.49 14.77 -11.52
N THR A 255 -24.05 13.70 -12.20
CA THR A 255 -23.92 12.36 -11.59
C THR A 255 -22.63 11.67 -12.02
N LEU A 256 -21.93 11.07 -11.06
CA LEU A 256 -20.72 10.28 -11.29
C LEU A 256 -21.02 8.78 -11.32
N MET A 257 -20.34 8.08 -12.23
CA MET A 257 -20.31 6.62 -12.27
C MET A 257 -18.88 6.10 -12.14
N VAL A 258 -18.73 4.86 -11.67
CA VAL A 258 -17.42 4.19 -11.61
C VAL A 258 -16.81 4.14 -13.01
N GLY A 259 -15.55 4.55 -13.11
CA GLY A 259 -14.83 4.65 -14.38
C GLY A 259 -14.89 6.02 -15.05
N ASP A 260 -15.77 6.93 -14.60
CA ASP A 260 -15.84 8.29 -15.15
C ASP A 260 -14.53 9.06 -14.93
N ALA A 261 -14.19 9.91 -15.90
CA ALA A 261 -13.07 10.82 -15.80
C ALA A 261 -13.54 12.17 -15.22
N VAL A 262 -12.87 12.60 -14.15
CA VAL A 262 -13.03 13.92 -13.54
C VAL A 262 -11.70 14.65 -13.68
N ASP A 263 -11.53 15.35 -14.80
CA ASP A 263 -10.26 15.94 -15.22
C ASP A 263 -9.14 14.90 -15.39
N PHE A 264 -8.15 14.88 -14.49
CA PHE A 264 -7.06 13.90 -14.44
C PHE A 264 -7.27 12.83 -13.35
N TRP A 265 -8.48 12.77 -12.79
CA TRP A 265 -8.91 11.72 -11.87
C TRP A 265 -9.84 10.74 -12.57
N ARG A 266 -9.84 9.50 -12.09
CA ARG A 266 -10.83 8.49 -12.46
C ARG A 266 -11.61 8.09 -11.22
N VAL A 267 -12.94 8.01 -11.35
CA VAL A 267 -13.80 7.43 -10.32
C VAL A 267 -13.44 5.95 -10.18
N GLU A 268 -12.87 5.59 -9.04
CA GLU A 268 -12.44 4.23 -8.74
C GLU A 268 -13.52 3.49 -7.97
N GLU A 269 -14.16 4.15 -7.01
CA GLU A 269 -15.23 3.59 -6.20
C GLU A 269 -16.26 4.65 -5.86
N ARG A 270 -17.54 4.25 -5.87
CA ARG A 270 -18.67 5.12 -5.52
C ARG A 270 -19.74 4.30 -4.79
N ILE A 271 -19.97 4.62 -3.53
CA ILE A 271 -20.99 4.02 -2.65
C ILE A 271 -21.83 5.16 -2.07
N PRO A 272 -22.92 5.59 -2.71
CA PRO A 272 -23.80 6.62 -2.17
C PRO A 272 -24.53 6.16 -0.90
N PRO A 273 -24.80 7.06 0.06
CA PRO A 273 -24.26 8.42 0.22
C PRO A 273 -22.95 8.44 1.04
N LYS A 274 -22.19 7.34 1.07
CA LYS A 274 -21.13 7.08 2.06
C LYS A 274 -19.71 7.39 1.59
N LEU A 275 -19.34 7.00 0.36
CA LEU A 275 -17.94 7.04 -0.11
C LEU A 275 -17.82 7.35 -1.60
N LEU A 276 -17.01 8.35 -1.94
CA LEU A 276 -16.49 8.57 -3.29
C LEU A 276 -14.96 8.51 -3.25
N ARG A 277 -14.35 7.64 -4.06
CA ARG A 277 -12.89 7.54 -4.23
C ARG A 277 -12.49 7.85 -5.67
N LEU A 278 -11.53 8.77 -5.78
CA LEU A 278 -10.96 9.22 -7.04
C LEU A 278 -9.47 8.83 -7.10
N ARG A 279 -9.05 8.18 -8.18
CA ARG A 279 -7.65 7.81 -8.44
C ARG A 279 -7.03 8.77 -9.45
N ALA A 280 -5.85 9.31 -9.15
CA ALA A 280 -5.15 10.19 -10.07
C ALA A 280 -4.53 9.41 -11.25
N GLU A 281 -4.66 9.94 -12.47
CA GLU A 281 -4.10 9.38 -13.70
C GLU A 281 -2.91 10.19 -14.25
N MET A 282 -2.60 11.34 -13.66
CA MET A 282 -1.46 12.18 -14.05
C MET A 282 -0.11 11.47 -13.83
N LYS A 283 0.90 11.84 -14.63
CA LYS A 283 2.27 11.39 -14.42
C LYS A 283 2.84 12.05 -13.17
N MET A 284 3.16 11.22 -12.19
CA MET A 284 3.87 11.61 -10.97
C MET A 284 4.71 10.44 -10.45
N PRO A 285 5.76 10.71 -9.64
CA PRO A 285 6.61 9.68 -9.05
C PRO A 285 5.90 8.96 -7.88
N GLY A 286 4.67 8.48 -8.08
CA GLY A 286 3.80 7.92 -7.06
C GLY A 286 2.41 7.57 -7.59
N ARG A 287 1.51 7.19 -6.68
CA ARG A 287 0.06 7.08 -6.91
C ARG A 287 -0.66 7.97 -5.90
N ALA A 288 -1.78 8.57 -6.30
CA ALA A 288 -2.55 9.44 -5.42
C ALA A 288 -4.05 9.14 -5.50
N TRP A 289 -4.72 9.31 -4.38
CA TRP A 289 -6.16 9.18 -4.22
C TRP A 289 -6.72 10.41 -3.50
N LEU A 290 -7.97 10.74 -3.82
CA LEU A 290 -8.77 11.69 -3.09
C LEU A 290 -10.10 11.03 -2.73
N GLU A 291 -10.45 11.06 -1.46
CA GLU A 291 -11.64 10.44 -0.92
C GLU A 291 -12.54 11.46 -0.23
N PHE A 292 -13.84 11.25 -0.40
CA PHE A 292 -14.89 11.92 0.35
C PHE A 292 -15.74 10.86 1.05
N THR A 293 -15.76 10.91 2.38
CA THR A 293 -16.59 10.03 3.20
C THR A 293 -17.60 10.86 3.98
N VAL A 294 -18.84 10.39 4.05
CA VAL A 294 -19.89 11.01 4.88
C VAL A 294 -20.16 10.11 6.08
N ARG A 295 -20.18 10.70 7.28
CA ARG A 295 -20.50 10.01 8.54
C ARG A 295 -21.58 10.79 9.30
N GLU A 296 -22.37 10.11 10.09
CA GLU A 296 -23.30 10.77 11.02
C GLU A 296 -22.52 11.36 12.20
N ASP A 297 -22.90 12.57 12.64
CA ASP A 297 -22.36 13.16 13.85
C ASP A 297 -23.18 12.70 15.07
N PRO A 298 -22.57 12.16 16.14
CA PRO A 298 -23.27 11.85 17.38
C PRO A 298 -24.03 13.04 17.99
N ALA A 299 -23.63 14.27 17.69
CA ALA A 299 -24.31 15.50 18.12
C ALA A 299 -25.46 15.95 17.19
N GLY A 300 -25.76 15.20 16.12
CA GLY A 300 -26.74 15.53 15.08
C GLY A 300 -26.10 16.20 13.86
N GLY A 301 -26.60 15.87 12.67
CA GLY A 301 -26.06 16.31 11.38
C GLY A 301 -25.05 15.32 10.78
N LEU A 302 -24.24 15.79 9.83
CA LEU A 302 -23.28 14.97 9.08
C LEU A 302 -21.86 15.54 9.18
N VAL A 303 -20.87 14.66 9.06
CA VAL A 303 -19.45 14.98 8.94
C VAL A 303 -18.95 14.57 7.56
N LEU A 304 -18.47 15.55 6.79
CA LEU A 304 -17.72 15.34 5.56
C LEU A 304 -16.24 15.15 5.91
N CYS A 305 -15.70 13.97 5.63
CA CYS A 305 -14.28 13.67 5.72
C CYS A 305 -13.67 13.69 4.32
N GLN A 306 -12.84 14.69 4.03
CA GLN A 306 -12.04 14.79 2.82
C GLN A 306 -10.62 14.30 3.11
N ARG A 307 -10.16 13.31 2.34
CA ARG A 307 -8.86 12.70 2.57
C ARG A 307 -8.06 12.56 1.28
N ALA A 308 -6.90 13.18 1.22
CA ALA A 308 -5.91 12.97 0.16
C ALA A 308 -4.87 11.95 0.62
N VAL A 309 -4.59 10.96 -0.21
CA VAL A 309 -3.65 9.88 0.07
C VAL A 309 -2.64 9.78 -1.04
N TYR A 310 -1.35 9.71 -0.71
CA TYR A 310 -0.27 9.61 -1.69
C TYR A 310 0.71 8.49 -1.34
N TRP A 311 0.92 7.60 -2.30
CA TRP A 311 1.96 6.57 -2.29
C TRP A 311 3.17 7.03 -3.13
N PRO A 312 4.30 7.40 -2.51
CA PRO A 312 5.53 7.73 -3.22
C PRO A 312 6.25 6.51 -3.82
N LYS A 313 6.68 6.60 -5.07
CA LYS A 313 7.63 5.66 -5.70
C LYS A 313 9.05 6.20 -5.58
N SER A 314 9.93 5.43 -4.94
CA SER A 314 11.35 5.80 -4.74
C SER A 314 11.54 7.15 -4.00
N LEU A 315 12.77 7.61 -3.84
CA LEU A 315 13.10 8.87 -3.15
C LEU A 315 12.48 10.10 -3.84
N ILE A 316 12.41 10.08 -5.18
CA ILE A 316 11.80 11.15 -5.98
C ILE A 316 10.33 11.34 -5.61
N GLY A 317 9.62 10.26 -5.31
CA GLY A 317 8.23 10.30 -4.85
C GLY A 317 8.05 11.08 -3.55
N HIS A 318 8.97 10.91 -2.61
CA HIS A 318 8.94 11.63 -1.33
C HIS A 318 9.23 13.12 -1.49
N LEU A 319 10.23 13.47 -2.31
CA LEU A 319 10.54 14.86 -2.61
C LEU A 319 9.35 15.57 -3.29
N TYR A 320 8.67 14.86 -4.20
CA TYR A 320 7.46 15.36 -4.85
C TYR A 320 6.35 15.68 -3.83
N TRP A 321 6.07 14.80 -2.88
CA TRP A 321 5.08 15.07 -1.83
C TRP A 321 5.40 16.36 -1.06
N TRP A 322 6.63 16.49 -0.55
CA TRP A 322 7.03 17.66 0.22
C TRP A 322 7.00 18.95 -0.59
N SER A 323 7.28 18.89 -1.90
CA SER A 323 7.16 20.06 -2.78
C SER A 323 5.73 20.54 -2.99
N ILE A 324 4.73 19.65 -2.86
CA ILE A 324 3.31 19.95 -3.10
C ILE A 324 2.53 20.17 -1.80
N ALA A 325 3.02 19.69 -0.66
CA ALA A 325 2.36 19.84 0.64
C ALA A 325 1.90 21.29 0.98
N PRO A 326 2.68 22.36 0.68
CA PRO A 326 2.21 23.74 0.89
C PRO A 326 0.97 24.10 0.05
N PHE A 327 0.87 23.55 -1.16
CA PHE A 327 -0.30 23.76 -2.03
C PHE A 327 -1.52 23.02 -1.51
N HIS A 328 -1.37 21.80 -0.96
CA HIS A 328 -2.47 21.07 -0.32
C HIS A 328 -3.11 21.88 0.81
N ALA A 329 -2.30 22.56 1.62
CA ALA A 329 -2.78 23.43 2.70
C ALA A 329 -3.63 24.61 2.22
N ILE A 330 -3.44 25.08 0.98
CA ILE A 330 -4.19 26.19 0.38
C ILE A 330 -5.43 25.69 -0.37
N VAL A 331 -5.35 24.54 -1.04
CA VAL A 331 -6.38 24.05 -1.97
C VAL A 331 -7.47 23.22 -1.29
N PHE A 332 -7.10 22.36 -0.33
CA PHE A 332 -8.02 21.39 0.26
C PHE A 332 -9.03 21.98 1.25
N PRO A 333 -8.68 22.96 2.13
CA PRO A 333 -9.67 23.54 3.04
C PRO A 333 -10.82 24.28 2.33
N PRO A 334 -10.58 25.12 1.30
CA PRO A 334 -11.66 25.75 0.56
C PRO A 334 -12.54 24.74 -0.19
N MET A 335 -11.96 23.66 -0.71
CA MET A 335 -12.71 22.62 -1.42
C MET A 335 -13.80 22.01 -0.52
N ALA A 336 -13.43 21.57 0.68
CA ALA A 336 -14.37 20.96 1.62
C ALA A 336 -15.45 21.94 2.08
N ARG A 337 -15.11 23.23 2.28
CA ARG A 337 -16.08 24.27 2.67
C ARG A 337 -17.14 24.51 1.62
N HIS A 338 -16.73 24.67 0.36
CA HIS A 338 -17.69 24.94 -0.72
C HIS A 338 -18.59 23.73 -1.02
N ILE A 339 -18.12 22.49 -0.82
CA ILE A 339 -18.99 21.31 -0.91
C ILE A 339 -20.13 21.41 0.11
N ILE A 340 -19.82 21.82 1.35
CA ILE A 340 -20.81 22.03 2.41
C ILE A 340 -21.74 23.20 2.07
N GLU A 341 -21.21 24.34 1.64
CA GLU A 341 -22.02 25.51 1.28
C GLU A 341 -23.04 25.17 0.16
N GLN A 342 -22.64 24.37 -0.84
CA GLN A 342 -23.55 23.92 -1.89
C GLN A 342 -24.60 22.93 -1.38
N ALA A 343 -24.23 22.03 -0.46
CA ALA A 343 -25.15 21.08 0.16
C ALA A 343 -26.22 21.77 1.02
N GLU A 344 -25.81 22.79 1.77
CA GLU A 344 -26.71 23.58 2.62
C GLU A 344 -27.62 24.48 1.79
N ALA A 345 -27.13 25.04 0.69
CA ALA A 345 -27.94 25.81 -0.25
C ALA A 345 -28.98 24.97 -1.00
N GLY A 346 -28.72 23.66 -1.19
CA GLY A 346 -29.62 22.73 -1.89
C GLY A 346 -30.61 21.98 -1.00
N SER A 347 -30.48 22.07 0.33
CA SER A 347 -31.42 21.41 1.25
C SER A 347 -32.72 22.22 1.34
N PRO A 348 -33.92 21.60 1.19
CA PRO A 348 -35.15 22.30 1.51
C PRO A 348 -35.06 22.70 2.98
N THR A 349 -35.11 24.00 3.25
CA THR A 349 -35.16 24.54 4.60
C THR A 349 -36.41 23.93 5.24
N THR A 350 -36.25 22.99 6.18
CA THR A 350 -37.36 22.59 7.04
C THR A 350 -37.82 23.87 7.72
N PRO A 351 -39.04 24.40 7.45
CA PRO A 351 -39.50 25.59 8.13
C PRO A 351 -39.58 25.21 9.61
N GLY A 352 -38.72 25.82 10.43
CA GLY A 352 -38.87 25.75 11.87
C GLY A 352 -40.31 26.18 12.18
N ILE A 353 -41.08 25.26 12.74
CA ILE A 353 -42.40 25.56 13.30
C ILE A 353 -42.13 26.61 14.39
N SER A 354 -42.34 27.87 14.02
CA SER A 354 -42.53 28.95 14.97
C SER A 354 -43.85 28.66 15.68
N ALA A 355 -43.76 27.93 16.79
CA ALA A 355 -44.81 27.95 17.78
C ALA A 355 -44.81 29.36 18.37
N ASN A 356 -45.72 30.19 17.87
CA ASN A 356 -46.04 31.50 18.39
C ASN A 356 -47.26 31.34 19.33
N PRO A 357 -47.10 31.34 20.66
CA PRO A 357 -48.25 31.50 21.54
C PRO A 357 -48.35 32.98 21.96
N LYS A 358 -49.07 33.76 21.16
CA LYS A 358 -49.78 34.96 21.63
C LYS A 358 -51.19 34.89 21.03
N SER A 359 -52.16 34.49 21.85
CA SER A 359 -53.06 35.40 22.58
C SER A 359 -54.26 35.80 21.73
N ILE A 360 -55.45 35.34 22.12
CA ILE A 360 -56.83 35.86 21.98
C ILE A 360 -57.69 34.72 22.58
N ALA A 361 -58.58 34.85 23.57
CA ALA A 361 -59.19 35.97 24.27
C ALA A 361 -59.48 35.56 25.73
#